data_AF-X1HQY1-F1
#
_entry.id   AF-X1HQY1-F1
#
_cell.length_a   1.000
_cell.length_b   1.000
_cell.length_c   1.000
_cell.angle_alpha   90.00
_cell.angle_beta   90.00
_cell.angle_gamma   90.00
#
_symmetry.space_group_name_H-M   'P 1'
#
loop_
_entity.id
_entity.type
_entity.pdbx_description
1 polymer ?
#
loop_
_entity_poly.entity_id
_entity_poly.type
_entity_poly.pdbx_seq_one_letter_code
_entity_poly.pdbx_strand_id
1 'polypeptide(L)'
;MPYYQDNHIRIFNKDCRHMDELPDESVQCVVTSPPYFGLRKYSGVQELIWGDGSKSAFGLEKTPENYISHTIEILREIRRVLRKDGVVFWNIGDSYAGSGMGAANYPGDYPKQNRNIGTLAVKGRKAYKDNIIKPKDLCLIPQRLAIAAQEDGWWVRSIIIWNKLNPMPESVNGWRWSRHR
;
A
#
# COMPACT_ATOMS: atom_id res chain seq x y z
N MET A 1 25.89 4.57 -2.36
CA MET A 1 25.94 5.98 -2.81
C MET A 1 24.53 6.39 -3.22
N PRO A 2 24.13 7.66 -3.05
CA PRO A 2 22.84 8.14 -3.55
C PRO A 2 22.78 8.09 -5.10
N TYR A 3 21.57 8.01 -5.62
CA TYR A 3 21.27 8.12 -7.05
C TYR A 3 21.31 9.59 -7.53
N TYR A 4 20.93 10.51 -6.66
CA TYR A 4 21.04 11.96 -6.87
C TYR A 4 21.32 12.64 -5.53
N GLN A 5 22.16 13.68 -5.52
CA GLN A 5 22.40 14.51 -4.33
C GLN A 5 22.71 15.96 -4.74
N ASP A 6 22.13 16.91 -3.99
CA ASP A 6 22.52 18.32 -3.94
C ASP A 6 22.75 18.76 -2.47
N ASN A 7 22.68 20.06 -2.17
CA ASN A 7 22.88 20.62 -0.83
C ASN A 7 21.71 20.38 0.16
N HIS A 8 20.54 19.97 -0.35
CA HIS A 8 19.29 19.83 0.40
C HIS A 8 18.60 18.47 0.18
N ILE A 9 18.78 17.85 -0.99
CA ILE A 9 18.08 16.65 -1.43
C ILE A 9 19.07 15.50 -1.61
N ARG A 10 18.71 14.31 -1.13
CA ARG A 10 19.38 13.03 -1.42
C ARG A 10 18.31 12.02 -1.84
N ILE A 11 18.49 11.40 -3.00
CA ILE A 11 17.59 10.35 -3.53
C ILE A 11 18.36 9.04 -3.58
N PHE A 12 17.75 7.97 -3.07
CA PHE A 12 18.30 6.61 -3.11
C PHE A 12 17.39 5.71 -3.96
N ASN A 13 17.96 4.99 -4.92
CA ASN A 13 17.25 3.93 -5.62
C ASN A 13 17.53 2.60 -4.88
N LYS A 14 16.76 2.36 -3.82
CA LYS A 14 16.97 1.27 -2.84
C LYS A 14 15.64 0.75 -2.30
N ASP A 15 15.68 -0.42 -1.66
CA ASP A 15 14.59 -0.95 -0.86
C ASP A 15 14.46 -0.16 0.45
N CYS A 16 13.28 0.42 0.72
CA CYS A 16 12.99 1.21 1.92
C CYS A 16 12.98 0.41 3.24
N ARG A 17 13.14 -0.91 3.18
CA ARG A 17 13.29 -1.79 4.35
C ARG A 17 14.72 -1.82 4.91
N HIS A 18 15.68 -1.26 4.17
CA HIS A 18 17.10 -1.16 4.55
C HIS A 18 17.63 0.25 4.21
N MET A 19 17.46 1.18 5.15
CA MET A 19 17.85 2.59 5.04
C MET A 19 19.21 2.86 5.71
N ASP A 20 20.21 2.03 5.39
CA ASP A 20 21.54 2.05 6.01
C ASP A 20 22.28 3.40 5.86
N GLU A 21 21.94 4.18 4.82
CA GLU A 21 22.48 5.54 4.61
C GLU A 21 21.88 6.62 5.53
N LEU A 22 20.93 6.26 6.39
CA LEU A 22 20.32 7.12 7.40
C LEU A 22 20.67 6.60 8.81
N PRO A 23 21.37 7.41 9.64
CA PRO A 23 21.61 7.07 11.04
C PRO A 23 20.30 6.92 11.83
N ASP A 24 20.37 6.19 12.93
CA ASP A 24 19.30 6.11 13.92
C ASP A 24 18.95 7.52 14.44
N GLU A 25 17.66 7.76 14.71
CA GLU A 25 17.15 9.05 15.21
C GLU A 25 17.59 10.30 14.40
N SER A 26 17.74 10.18 13.08
CA SER A 26 18.17 11.29 12.18
C SER A 26 17.03 12.01 11.45
N VAL A 27 15.85 11.41 11.33
CA VAL A 27 14.71 11.91 10.53
C VAL A 27 13.64 12.55 11.42
N GLN A 28 13.26 13.80 11.12
CA GLN A 28 12.22 14.52 11.85
C GLN A 28 10.79 14.17 11.37
N CYS A 29 10.60 13.95 10.08
CA CYS A 29 9.29 13.75 9.47
C CYS A 29 9.39 12.81 8.27
N VAL A 30 8.50 11.82 8.21
CA VAL A 30 8.29 10.98 7.03
C VAL A 30 6.90 11.28 6.46
N VAL A 31 6.83 11.59 5.17
CA VAL A 31 5.58 11.74 4.43
C VAL A 31 5.60 10.77 3.27
N THR A 32 4.66 9.83 3.21
CA THR A 32 4.67 8.77 2.19
C THR A 32 3.27 8.33 1.77
N SER A 33 3.16 7.81 0.56
CA SER A 33 2.02 7.02 0.09
C SER A 33 2.56 5.71 -0.49
N PRO A 34 2.40 4.56 0.18
CA PRO A 34 2.92 3.28 -0.30
C PRO A 34 2.18 2.80 -1.56
N PRO A 35 2.62 1.71 -2.19
CA PRO A 35 1.73 0.83 -2.95
C PRO A 35 0.48 0.47 -2.11
N TYR A 36 -0.72 0.80 -2.61
CA TYR A 36 -1.98 0.49 -1.93
C TYR A 36 -2.42 -0.94 -2.23
N PHE A 37 -2.88 -1.63 -1.19
CA PHE A 37 -3.25 -3.05 -1.24
C PHE A 37 -4.25 -3.41 -2.35
N GLY A 38 -3.79 -4.21 -3.31
CA GLY A 38 -4.56 -4.73 -4.44
C GLY A 38 -4.77 -3.75 -5.60
N LEU A 39 -4.21 -2.53 -5.57
CA LEU A 39 -4.60 -1.46 -6.50
C LEU A 39 -3.69 -1.24 -7.72
N ARG A 40 -2.38 -1.52 -7.64
CA ARG A 40 -1.44 -1.32 -8.76
C ARG A 40 -0.27 -2.31 -8.72
N LYS A 41 0.22 -2.68 -9.90
CA LYS A 41 1.62 -3.11 -10.13
C LYS A 41 2.31 -2.04 -10.97
N TYR A 42 3.57 -1.75 -10.70
CA TYR A 42 4.40 -0.86 -11.51
C TYR A 42 5.21 -1.66 -12.55
N SER A 43 6.10 -1.00 -13.30
CA SER A 43 7.05 -1.68 -14.19
C SER A 43 8.24 -2.27 -13.42
N GLY A 44 9.01 -3.15 -14.08
CA GLY A 44 10.23 -3.75 -13.51
C GLY A 44 9.99 -4.88 -12.49
N VAL A 45 11.10 -5.41 -11.95
CA VAL A 45 11.09 -6.44 -10.90
C VAL A 45 10.64 -5.80 -9.58
N GLN A 46 9.64 -6.40 -8.95
CA GLN A 46 9.05 -5.93 -7.69
C GLN A 46 8.84 -7.08 -6.68
N GLU A 47 9.22 -8.31 -6.99
CA GLU A 47 9.08 -9.42 -6.03
C GLU A 47 10.09 -9.23 -4.89
N LEU A 48 9.57 -9.03 -3.68
CA LEU A 48 10.35 -8.93 -2.45
C LEU A 48 10.21 -10.23 -1.66
N ILE A 49 11.26 -10.57 -0.92
CA ILE A 49 11.23 -11.57 0.15
C ILE A 49 11.06 -10.81 1.46
N TRP A 50 10.04 -11.16 2.23
CA TRP A 50 9.65 -10.50 3.47
C TRP A 50 10.17 -11.26 4.70
N GLY A 51 10.10 -10.65 5.88
CA GLY A 51 10.55 -11.24 7.15
C GLY A 51 9.80 -12.50 7.57
N ASP A 52 8.60 -12.75 7.03
CA ASP A 52 7.86 -14.01 7.18
C ASP A 52 8.29 -15.10 6.17
N GLY A 53 9.29 -14.82 5.32
CA GLY A 53 9.75 -15.69 4.25
C GLY A 53 8.83 -15.72 3.01
N SER A 54 7.71 -15.00 3.02
CA SER A 54 6.80 -14.93 1.88
C SER A 54 7.41 -14.13 0.72
N LYS A 55 6.93 -14.41 -0.49
CA LYS A 55 7.34 -13.72 -1.72
C LYS A 55 6.17 -12.98 -2.32
N SER A 56 6.27 -11.66 -2.38
CA SER A 56 5.28 -10.79 -3.01
C SER A 56 5.83 -9.39 -3.27
N ALA A 57 5.24 -8.68 -4.21
CA ALA A 57 5.45 -7.24 -4.34
C ALA A 57 4.61 -6.48 -3.31
N PHE A 58 5.15 -5.40 -2.74
CA PHE A 58 4.45 -4.61 -1.72
C PHE A 58 3.14 -4.05 -2.27
N GLY A 59 2.04 -4.24 -1.54
CA GLY A 59 0.69 -3.91 -2.00
C GLY A 59 0.07 -4.94 -2.94
N LEU A 60 0.75 -6.05 -3.27
CA LEU A 60 0.26 -7.17 -4.07
C LEU A 60 0.34 -8.51 -3.34
N GLU A 61 0.28 -8.48 -2.01
CA GLU A 61 0.15 -9.63 -1.12
C GLU A 61 -1.13 -10.43 -1.40
N LYS A 62 -1.14 -11.67 -0.92
CA LYS A 62 -2.27 -12.61 -1.05
C LYS A 62 -3.47 -12.25 -0.16
N THR A 63 -3.23 -11.56 0.95
CA THR A 63 -4.21 -11.25 2.02
C THR A 63 -3.93 -9.85 2.58
N PRO A 64 -4.94 -9.15 3.14
CA PRO A 64 -4.73 -7.93 3.92
C PRO A 64 -3.74 -8.14 5.07
N GLU A 65 -3.82 -9.27 5.76
CA GLU A 65 -3.03 -9.61 6.94
C GLU A 65 -1.53 -9.61 6.62
N ASN A 66 -1.12 -10.19 5.49
CA ASN A 66 0.27 -10.10 5.01
C ASN A 66 0.65 -8.65 4.66
N TYR A 67 -0.19 -7.89 3.95
CA TYR A 67 0.12 -6.48 3.63
C TYR A 67 0.32 -5.61 4.87
N ILE A 68 -0.48 -5.84 5.92
CA ILE A 68 -0.32 -5.14 7.19
C ILE A 68 0.98 -5.58 7.88
N SER A 69 1.29 -6.88 7.95
CA SER A 69 2.57 -7.39 8.48
C SER A 69 3.79 -6.76 7.77
N HIS A 70 3.76 -6.73 6.44
CA HIS A 70 4.78 -6.13 5.57
C HIS A 70 4.88 -4.61 5.75
N THR A 71 3.75 -3.93 6.00
CA THR A 71 3.73 -2.51 6.33
C THR A 71 4.36 -2.24 7.71
N ILE A 72 4.13 -3.13 8.69
CA ILE A 72 4.77 -3.04 10.01
C ILE A 72 6.28 -3.31 9.93
N GLU A 73 6.74 -4.22 9.07
CA GLU A 73 8.17 -4.42 8.75
C GLU A 73 8.83 -3.11 8.27
N ILE A 74 8.23 -2.42 7.29
CA ILE A 74 8.70 -1.12 6.81
C ILE A 74 8.62 -0.04 7.90
N LEU A 75 7.54 -0.01 8.69
CA LEU A 75 7.39 0.95 9.77
C LEU A 75 8.44 0.77 10.87
N ARG A 76 8.87 -0.45 11.19
CA ARG A 76 9.95 -0.69 12.18
C ARG A 76 11.27 -0.06 11.73
N GLU A 77 11.63 -0.17 10.45
CA GLU A 77 12.81 0.49 9.90
C GLU A 77 12.65 2.02 9.85
N ILE A 78 11.43 2.53 9.54
CA ILE A 78 11.13 3.95 9.71
C ILE A 78 11.32 4.39 11.16
N ARG A 79 10.89 3.60 12.15
CA ARG A 79 11.05 3.90 13.58
C ARG A 79 12.52 4.00 14.00
N ARG A 80 13.42 3.20 13.41
CA ARG A 80 14.87 3.29 13.66
C ARG A 80 15.43 4.66 13.25
N VAL A 81 15.14 5.10 12.02
CA VAL A 81 15.67 6.38 11.50
C VAL A 81 14.94 7.60 12.05
N LEU A 82 13.70 7.44 12.54
CA LEU A 82 12.89 8.54 13.07
C LEU A 82 13.38 8.99 14.45
N ARG A 83 13.45 10.30 14.67
CA ARG A 83 13.71 10.91 15.98
C ARG A 83 12.61 10.58 16.98
N LYS A 84 12.94 10.62 18.29
CA LYS A 84 11.97 10.49 19.40
C LYS A 84 10.86 11.55 19.41
N ASP A 85 11.09 12.69 18.77
CA ASP A 85 10.12 13.78 18.55
C ASP A 85 9.55 13.81 17.11
N GLY A 86 9.84 12.78 16.31
CA GLY A 86 9.47 12.70 14.90
C GLY A 86 8.04 12.22 14.64
N VAL A 87 7.59 12.42 13.39
CA VAL A 87 6.22 12.10 12.95
C VAL A 87 6.19 11.37 11.60
N VAL A 88 5.19 10.50 11.40
CA VAL A 88 4.93 9.79 10.14
C VAL A 88 3.54 10.14 9.63
N PHE A 89 3.46 10.67 8.41
CA PHE A 89 2.23 10.88 7.65
C PHE A 89 2.10 9.78 6.59
N TRP A 90 1.28 8.77 6.90
CA TRP A 90 1.06 7.60 6.04
C TRP A 90 -0.23 7.74 5.23
N ASN A 91 -0.13 8.26 4.01
CA ASN A 91 -1.25 8.50 3.11
C ASN A 91 -1.67 7.21 2.40
N ILE A 92 -2.70 6.54 2.92
CA ILE A 92 -3.22 5.26 2.41
C ILE A 92 -4.72 5.32 2.09
N GLY A 93 -5.12 4.68 0.99
CA GLY A 93 -6.50 4.45 0.60
C GLY A 93 -6.87 2.97 0.70
N ASP A 94 -8.14 2.71 0.98
CA ASP A 94 -8.68 1.35 1.11
C ASP A 94 -9.00 0.72 -0.26
N SER A 95 -9.29 -0.58 -0.27
CA SER A 95 -9.68 -1.34 -1.47
C SER A 95 -10.87 -2.27 -1.20
N TYR A 96 -11.46 -2.82 -2.27
CA TYR A 96 -12.60 -3.73 -2.19
C TYR A 96 -12.20 -5.14 -2.63
N ALA A 97 -12.58 -6.14 -1.83
CA ALA A 97 -12.29 -7.54 -2.12
C ALA A 97 -13.01 -8.02 -3.39
N GLY A 98 -12.32 -8.79 -4.24
CA GLY A 98 -12.90 -9.35 -5.47
C GLY A 98 -13.37 -8.31 -6.51
N SER A 99 -13.03 -7.02 -6.37
CA SER A 99 -13.38 -5.96 -7.33
C SER A 99 -12.82 -6.21 -8.74
N GLY A 100 -11.70 -6.93 -8.82
CA GLY A 100 -10.97 -7.22 -10.05
C GLY A 100 -10.27 -6.01 -10.70
N MET A 101 -10.41 -4.82 -10.13
CA MET A 101 -9.88 -3.57 -10.69
C MET A 101 -8.69 -3.08 -9.86
N GLY A 102 -7.49 -3.26 -10.40
CA GLY A 102 -6.23 -2.73 -9.85
C GLY A 102 -5.09 -3.76 -9.79
N ALA A 103 -5.40 -4.99 -9.41
CA ALA A 103 -4.41 -6.05 -9.28
C ALA A 103 -3.97 -6.61 -10.63
N ALA A 104 -2.71 -6.35 -11.02
CA ALA A 104 -2.11 -6.87 -12.25
C ALA A 104 -1.03 -7.93 -11.94
N ASN A 105 -1.26 -9.19 -12.33
CA ASN A 105 -0.22 -10.22 -12.49
C ASN A 105 -0.79 -11.48 -13.19
N TYR A 106 -0.21 -11.85 -14.32
CA TYR A 106 0.18 -13.19 -14.83
C TYR A 106 0.68 -12.99 -16.29
N PRO A 107 1.54 -13.85 -16.86
CA PRO A 107 2.15 -13.60 -18.17
C PRO A 107 1.16 -13.87 -19.31
N GLY A 108 1.43 -13.24 -20.46
CA GLY A 108 0.61 -13.31 -21.68
C GLY A 108 0.31 -11.93 -22.25
N ASP A 109 -0.05 -11.87 -23.53
CA ASP A 109 -0.54 -10.64 -24.17
C ASP A 109 -1.94 -10.30 -23.63
N TYR A 110 -2.04 -9.13 -22.99
CA TYR A 110 -3.32 -8.57 -22.55
C TYR A 110 -3.48 -7.15 -23.07
N PRO A 111 -4.66 -6.77 -23.58
CA PRO A 111 -4.89 -5.46 -24.17
C PRO A 111 -4.69 -4.32 -23.15
N LYS A 112 -4.19 -3.19 -23.66
CA LYS A 112 -3.98 -1.97 -22.88
C LYS A 112 -5.29 -1.47 -22.27
N GLN A 113 -5.24 -0.97 -21.03
CA GLN A 113 -6.43 -0.49 -20.35
C GLN A 113 -6.82 0.91 -20.90
N ASN A 114 -7.96 1.03 -21.59
CA ASN A 114 -8.45 2.24 -22.29
C ASN A 114 -8.63 3.53 -21.44
N ARG A 115 -8.18 3.57 -20.18
CA ARG A 115 -8.31 4.72 -19.27
C ARG A 115 -7.00 5.22 -18.66
N ASN A 116 -5.84 4.60 -18.95
CA ASN A 116 -4.54 5.08 -18.51
C ASN A 116 -3.41 4.73 -19.49
N ILE A 117 -2.47 5.67 -19.68
CA ILE A 117 -1.39 5.53 -20.68
C ILE A 117 -0.37 4.42 -20.32
N GLY A 118 -0.24 4.05 -19.04
CA GLY A 118 0.73 3.07 -18.53
C GLY A 118 0.13 1.93 -17.70
N THR A 119 -1.09 1.46 -18.00
CA THR A 119 -1.71 0.35 -17.24
C THR A 119 -2.28 -0.72 -18.17
N LEU A 120 -1.99 -1.99 -17.85
CA LEU A 120 -2.48 -3.17 -18.58
C LEU A 120 -3.76 -3.70 -17.94
N ALA A 121 -4.71 -4.19 -18.74
CA ALA A 121 -5.91 -4.83 -18.21
C ALA A 121 -5.61 -6.30 -17.84
N VAL A 122 -6.07 -6.78 -16.68
CA VAL A 122 -5.78 -8.14 -16.19
C VAL A 122 -7.05 -8.77 -15.59
N LYS A 123 -7.16 -10.11 -15.64
CA LYS A 123 -8.23 -10.83 -14.95
C LYS A 123 -8.15 -10.60 -13.44
N GLY A 124 -9.27 -10.23 -12.84
CA GLY A 124 -9.35 -9.82 -11.44
C GLY A 124 -8.94 -10.90 -10.43
N ARG A 125 -8.43 -10.46 -9.28
CA ARG A 125 -8.24 -11.33 -8.10
C ARG A 125 -9.55 -12.03 -7.73
N LYS A 126 -9.50 -13.35 -7.58
CA LYS A 126 -10.55 -14.09 -6.85
C LYS A 126 -10.60 -13.56 -5.41
N ALA A 127 -11.78 -13.62 -4.79
CA ALA A 127 -11.94 -13.24 -3.39
C ALA A 127 -11.05 -14.11 -2.47
N TYR A 128 -10.71 -13.56 -1.30
CA TYR A 128 -9.89 -14.22 -0.30
C TYR A 128 -10.57 -15.54 0.12
N LYS A 129 -9.80 -16.64 0.12
CA LYS A 129 -10.36 -18.00 0.32
C LYS A 129 -10.96 -18.21 1.71
N ASP A 130 -10.56 -17.37 2.65
CA ASP A 130 -10.69 -17.60 4.08
C ASP A 130 -12.01 -17.01 4.65
N ASN A 131 -12.94 -16.62 3.77
CA ASN A 131 -14.34 -16.23 4.00
C ASN A 131 -14.64 -15.05 4.93
N ILE A 132 -13.65 -14.52 5.67
CA ILE A 132 -13.82 -13.35 6.55
C ILE A 132 -14.19 -12.08 5.77
N ILE A 133 -13.64 -11.91 4.57
CA ILE A 133 -13.88 -10.75 3.68
C ILE A 133 -14.52 -11.26 2.39
N LYS A 134 -15.80 -10.96 2.19
CA LYS A 134 -16.61 -11.45 1.08
C LYS A 134 -16.34 -10.63 -0.19
N PRO A 135 -16.71 -11.14 -1.39
CA PRO A 135 -16.65 -10.33 -2.60
C PRO A 135 -17.44 -9.03 -2.42
N LYS A 136 -16.83 -7.91 -2.79
CA LYS A 136 -17.32 -6.52 -2.67
C LYS A 136 -17.31 -5.93 -1.25
N ASP A 137 -16.87 -6.66 -0.21
CA ASP A 137 -16.58 -6.06 1.09
C ASP A 137 -15.41 -5.07 1.00
N LEU A 138 -15.46 -4.03 1.83
CA LEU A 138 -14.35 -3.10 2.05
C LEU A 138 -13.25 -3.81 2.84
N CYS A 139 -11.99 -3.73 2.40
CA CYS A 139 -10.88 -4.45 3.03
C CYS A 139 -10.52 -3.90 4.43
N LEU A 140 -10.89 -2.66 4.76
CA LEU A 140 -10.59 -1.95 6.01
C LEU A 140 -9.08 -1.73 6.23
N ILE A 141 -8.34 -1.49 5.15
CA ILE A 141 -6.87 -1.40 5.18
C ILE A 141 -6.36 -0.25 6.07
N PRO A 142 -6.88 0.98 5.99
CA PRO A 142 -6.44 2.06 6.89
C PRO A 142 -6.70 1.75 8.38
N GLN A 143 -7.83 1.11 8.69
CA GLN A 143 -8.22 0.76 10.06
C GLN A 143 -7.37 -0.38 10.62
N ARG A 144 -7.14 -1.44 9.83
CA ARG A 144 -6.27 -2.56 10.19
C ARG A 144 -4.83 -2.09 10.40
N LEU A 145 -4.35 -1.17 9.55
CA LEU A 145 -3.02 -0.56 9.73
C LEU A 145 -2.94 0.26 11.01
N ALA A 146 -3.95 1.07 11.33
CA ALA A 146 -3.96 1.85 12.56
C ALA A 146 -3.89 0.95 13.80
N ILE A 147 -4.70 -0.11 13.85
CA ILE A 147 -4.71 -1.08 14.96
C ILE A 147 -3.35 -1.78 15.08
N ALA A 148 -2.86 -2.40 14.00
CA ALA A 148 -1.59 -3.12 14.02
C ALA A 148 -0.38 -2.21 14.33
N ALA A 149 -0.43 -0.93 13.93
CA ALA A 149 0.59 0.04 14.30
C ALA A 149 0.57 0.31 15.81
N GLN A 150 -0.61 0.44 16.44
CA GLN A 150 -0.72 0.57 17.90
C GLN A 150 -0.26 -0.68 18.63
N GLU A 151 -0.56 -1.88 18.13
CA GLU A 151 -0.09 -3.15 18.67
C GLU A 151 1.44 -3.29 18.57
N ASP A 152 2.06 -2.74 17.51
CA ASP A 152 3.52 -2.63 17.36
C ASP A 152 4.15 -1.49 18.19
N GLY A 153 3.36 -0.72 18.94
CA GLY A 153 3.82 0.35 19.82
C GLY A 153 3.86 1.76 19.22
N TRP A 154 3.25 2.00 18.05
CA TRP A 154 3.07 3.36 17.52
C TRP A 154 1.94 4.12 18.23
N TRP A 155 2.11 5.44 18.32
CA TRP A 155 1.00 6.34 18.64
C TRP A 155 0.30 6.82 17.36
N VAL A 156 -0.81 6.16 17.00
CA VAL A 156 -1.75 6.70 16.00
C VAL A 156 -2.44 7.93 16.61
N ARG A 157 -1.99 9.13 16.22
CA ARG A 157 -2.51 10.40 16.76
C ARG A 157 -3.83 10.85 16.12
N SER A 158 -3.95 10.72 14.80
CA SER A 158 -5.08 11.23 14.02
C SER A 158 -5.29 10.40 12.75
N ILE A 159 -6.54 10.29 12.30
CA ILE A 159 -6.89 9.90 10.93
C ILE A 159 -7.31 11.17 10.19
N ILE A 160 -6.55 11.54 9.15
CA ILE A 160 -6.78 12.79 8.38
C ILE A 160 -7.43 12.42 7.03
N ILE A 161 -8.64 12.92 6.79
CA ILE A 161 -9.40 12.60 5.57
C ILE A 161 -9.03 13.54 4.43
N TRP A 162 -8.34 13.02 3.41
CA TRP A 162 -8.11 13.75 2.16
C TRP A 162 -9.37 13.73 1.28
N ASN A 163 -10.26 14.70 1.49
CA ASN A 163 -11.42 14.91 0.62
C ASN A 163 -10.97 15.41 -0.76
N LYS A 164 -11.07 14.55 -1.78
CA LYS A 164 -10.75 14.89 -3.18
C LYS A 164 -12.02 15.35 -3.88
N LEU A 165 -12.11 16.66 -4.16
CA LEU A 165 -13.28 17.27 -4.80
C LEU A 165 -13.56 16.72 -6.22
N ASN A 166 -12.51 16.34 -6.95
CA ASN A 166 -12.59 15.75 -8.28
C ASN A 166 -12.01 14.32 -8.28
N PRO A 167 -12.71 13.32 -7.71
CA PRO A 167 -12.28 11.93 -7.75
C PRO A 167 -12.52 11.33 -9.14
N MET A 168 -11.81 10.26 -9.48
CA MET A 168 -12.19 9.44 -10.63
C MET A 168 -13.56 8.79 -10.34
N PRO A 169 -14.57 8.94 -11.21
CA PRO A 169 -15.92 8.43 -10.92
C PRO A 169 -15.96 6.90 -10.88
N GLU A 170 -16.65 6.35 -9.87
CA GLU A 170 -16.91 4.90 -9.79
C GLU A 170 -18.03 4.45 -10.74
N SER A 171 -18.08 3.14 -11.05
CA SER A 171 -19.08 2.59 -11.97
C SER A 171 -20.45 2.47 -11.30
N VAL A 172 -21.40 3.32 -11.69
CA VAL A 172 -22.80 3.24 -11.25
C VAL A 172 -23.51 1.96 -11.71
N ASN A 173 -23.06 1.34 -12.80
CA ASN A 173 -23.53 0.02 -13.22
C ASN A 173 -22.99 -1.05 -12.26
N GLY A 174 -23.79 -1.43 -11.26
CA GLY A 174 -23.35 -2.37 -10.23
C GLY A 174 -24.22 -2.43 -8.98
N TRP A 175 -23.57 -2.30 -7.82
CA TRP A 175 -23.92 -3.11 -6.63
C TRP A 175 -24.41 -2.32 -5.40
N ARG A 176 -24.64 -1.01 -5.51
CA ARG A 176 -24.78 -0.13 -4.34
C ARG A 176 -26.17 0.48 -4.15
N TRP A 177 -26.61 0.51 -2.88
CA TRP A 177 -27.79 1.21 -2.36
C TRP A 177 -29.17 0.75 -2.86
N SER A 178 -29.43 -0.55 -2.86
CA SER A 178 -30.77 -1.00 -2.45
C SER A 178 -30.96 -0.65 -0.96
N ARG A 179 -32.15 -0.18 -0.56
CA ARG A 179 -32.51 -0.10 0.87
C ARG A 179 -32.33 -1.49 1.52
N HIS A 180 -31.90 -1.51 2.78
CA HIS A 180 -32.02 -2.70 3.62
C HIS A 180 -33.50 -3.12 3.62
N ARG A 181 -33.75 -4.41 3.37
CA ARG A 181 -35.06 -5.05 3.55
C ARG A 181 -35.03 -5.90 4.82
#